data_AF-A0A928WBK2-F1
#
_entry.id   AF-A0A928WBK2-F1
#
_cell.length_a   1.000
_cell.length_b   1.000
_cell.length_c   1.000
_cell.angle_alpha   90.00
_cell.angle_beta   90.00
_cell.angle_gamma   90.00
#
_symmetry.space_group_name_H-M   'P 1'
#
loop_
_entity.id
_entity.type
_entity.pdbx_description
1 polymer ?
#
loop_
_entity_poly.entity_id
_entity_poly.type
_entity_poly.pdbx_seq_one_letter_code
_entity_poly.pdbx_strand_id
1 'polypeptide(L)'
;MKVENVYQDENGEWHIDYGLNHLIGLTLRVYFGQFVICIVILIPVLVISILFGFTSNRSIPEEKIILPSSVRDESTEDEATRLQQSLI
;
A
#
# COMPACT_ATOMS: atom_id res chain seq x y z
N MET A 1 -21.75 -34.38 3.59
CA MET A 1 -21.15 -34.96 2.37
C MET A 1 -22.00 -36.14 1.96
N LYS A 2 -22.47 -36.20 0.71
CA LYS A 2 -23.22 -37.35 0.21
C LYS A 2 -22.25 -38.16 -0.66
N VAL A 3 -21.98 -39.39 -0.24
CA VAL A 3 -21.15 -40.32 -1.00
C VAL A 3 -22.01 -40.89 -2.13
N GLU A 4 -21.48 -40.86 -3.35
CA GLU A 4 -22.17 -41.39 -4.52
C GLU A 4 -21.85 -42.87 -4.69
N ASN A 5 -20.59 -43.27 -4.53
CA ASN A 5 -20.19 -44.66 -4.59
C ASN A 5 -19.00 -44.98 -3.69
N VAL A 6 -18.93 -46.23 -3.23
CA VAL A 6 -17.76 -46.78 -2.56
C VAL A 6 -17.39 -48.04 -3.32
N TYR A 7 -16.19 -48.08 -3.88
CA TYR A 7 -15.74 -49.19 -4.70
C TYR A 7 -14.31 -49.58 -4.35
N GLN A 8 -13.98 -50.83 -4.66
CA GLN A 8 -12.63 -51.35 -4.49
C GLN A 8 -11.95 -51.35 -5.86
N ASP A 9 -10.71 -50.85 -5.94
CA ASP A 9 -9.96 -50.86 -7.19
C ASP A 9 -9.37 -52.24 -7.51
N GLU A 10 -8.68 -52.31 -8.64
CA GLU A 10 -8.02 -53.52 -9.15
C GLU A 10 -6.91 -54.04 -8.22
N ASN A 11 -6.37 -53.18 -7.35
CA ASN A 11 -5.33 -53.49 -6.37
C ASN A 11 -5.91 -53.88 -5.00
N GLY A 12 -7.24 -53.83 -4.83
CA GLY A 12 -7.89 -54.10 -3.56
C GLY A 12 -7.98 -52.88 -2.63
N GLU A 13 -7.66 -51.67 -3.09
CA GLU A 13 -7.79 -50.45 -2.29
C GLU A 13 -9.21 -49.90 -2.34
N TRP A 14 -9.71 -49.39 -1.21
CA TRP A 14 -11.04 -48.83 -1.09
C TRP A 14 -11.05 -47.35 -1.47
N HIS A 15 -11.89 -46.99 -2.43
CA HIS A 15 -12.07 -45.63 -2.92
C HIS A 15 -13.50 -45.13 -2.66
N ILE A 16 -13.61 -43.84 -2.39
CA ILE A 16 -14.88 -43.16 -2.12
C ILE A 16 -15.08 -42.11 -3.22
N ASP A 17 -16.11 -42.28 -4.03
CA ASP A 17 -16.54 -41.32 -5.02
C ASP A 17 -17.63 -40.42 -4.45
N TYR A 18 -17.36 -39.11 -4.47
CA TYR A 18 -18.26 -38.08 -3.98
C TYR A 18 -19.10 -37.46 -5.11
N GLY A 19 -18.87 -37.85 -6.36
CA GLY A 19 -19.54 -37.31 -7.53
C GLY A 19 -18.93 -36.00 -8.01
N LEU A 20 -18.88 -35.84 -9.33
CA LEU A 20 -18.23 -34.71 -10.01
C LEU A 20 -18.87 -33.37 -9.62
N ASN A 21 -20.20 -33.35 -9.46
CA ASN A 21 -20.94 -32.17 -9.00
C ASN A 21 -20.53 -31.72 -7.60
N HIS A 22 -20.18 -32.66 -6.72
CA HIS A 22 -19.76 -32.33 -5.35
C HIS A 22 -18.35 -31.74 -5.33
N LEU A 23 -17.43 -32.32 -6.12
CA LEU A 23 -16.08 -31.79 -6.30
C LEU A 23 -16.11 -30.38 -6.90
N ILE A 24 -16.92 -30.15 -7.94
CA ILE A 24 -17.10 -28.81 -8.52
C ILE A 24 -17.62 -27.82 -7.47
N GLY A 25 -18.64 -28.21 -6.70
CA GLY A 25 -19.19 -27.36 -5.65
C GLY A 25 -18.17 -27.00 -4.56
N LEU A 26 -17.30 -27.95 -4.19
CA LEU A 26 -16.22 -27.73 -3.23
C LEU A 26 -15.16 -26.77 -3.79
N THR A 27 -14.71 -27.01 -5.02
CA THR A 27 -13.71 -26.16 -5.70
C THR A 27 -14.22 -24.74 -5.87
N LEU A 28 -15.48 -24.57 -6.29
CA LEU A 28 -16.10 -23.24 -6.41
C LEU A 28 -16.15 -22.54 -5.05
N ARG A 29 -16.56 -23.24 -3.98
CA ARG A 29 -16.60 -22.64 -2.64
C ARG A 29 -15.22 -22.19 -2.17
N VAL A 30 -14.18 -23.00 -2.39
CA VAL A 30 -12.80 -22.65 -2.03
C VAL A 30 -12.33 -21.44 -2.83
N TYR A 31 -12.54 -21.45 -4.14
CA TYR A 31 -12.13 -20.36 -5.03
C TYR A 31 -12.84 -19.04 -4.70
N PHE A 32 -14.17 -19.06 -4.54
CA PHE A 32 -14.95 -17.89 -4.13
C PHE A 32 -14.55 -17.42 -2.72
N GLY A 33 -14.33 -18.35 -1.78
CA GLY A 33 -13.87 -18.00 -0.43
C GLY A 33 -12.53 -17.27 -0.47
N GLN A 34 -11.57 -17.79 -1.23
CA GLN A 34 -10.26 -17.15 -1.41
C GLN A 34 -10.38 -15.79 -2.08
N PHE A 35 -11.22 -15.66 -3.10
CA PHE A 35 -11.48 -14.39 -3.77
C PHE A 35 -12.03 -13.32 -2.82
N VAL A 36 -13.01 -13.70 -1.98
CA VAL A 36 -13.58 -12.80 -0.97
C VAL A 36 -12.53 -12.38 0.06
N ILE A 37 -11.70 -13.31 0.55
CA ILE A 37 -10.61 -13.01 1.49
C ILE A 37 -9.62 -12.02 0.86
N CYS A 38 -9.23 -12.25 -0.40
CA CYS A 38 -8.34 -11.34 -1.12
C CYS A 38 -8.91 -9.93 -1.22
N ILE A 39 -10.19 -9.78 -1.57
CA ILE A 39 -10.86 -8.47 -1.66
C ILE A 39 -10.87 -7.77 -0.30
N VAL A 40 -11.25 -8.48 0.77
CA VAL A 40 -11.34 -7.93 2.13
C VAL A 40 -9.98 -7.44 2.63
N ILE A 41 -8.88 -8.06 2.21
CA ILE A 41 -7.53 -7.64 2.60
C ILE A 41 -6.97 -6.55 1.67
N LEU A 42 -7.13 -6.70 0.35
CA LEU A 42 -6.57 -5.77 -0.65
C LEU A 42 -7.24 -4.41 -0.63
N ILE A 43 -8.57 -4.33 -0.44
CA ILE A 43 -9.28 -3.05 -0.45
C ILE A 43 -8.77 -2.12 0.67
N PRO A 44 -8.72 -2.53 1.95
CA PRO A 44 -8.18 -1.68 3.02
C PRO A 44 -6.74 -1.26 2.77
N VAL A 45 -5.90 -2.17 2.30
CA VAL A 45 -4.49 -1.88 2.01
C VAL A 45 -4.37 -0.84 0.89
N LEU A 46 -5.15 -0.96 -0.18
CA LEU A 46 -5.20 0.03 -1.26
C LEU A 46 -5.69 1.39 -0.75
N VAL A 47 -6.76 1.42 0.05
CA VAL A 47 -7.30 2.67 0.62
C VAL A 47 -6.24 3.38 1.48
N ILE A 48 -5.57 2.65 2.36
CA ILE A 48 -4.49 3.20 3.21
C ILE A 48 -3.35 3.72 2.34
N SER A 49 -2.96 2.97 1.30
CA SER A 49 -1.88 3.35 0.39
C SER A 49 -2.19 4.63 -0.39
N ILE A 50 -3.43 4.78 -0.86
CA ILE A 50 -3.91 5.98 -1.55
C ILE A 50 -3.90 7.17 -0.59
N LEU A 51 -4.47 7.02 0.62
CA LEU A 51 -4.48 8.10 1.62
C LEU A 51 -3.07 8.54 2.01
N PHE A 52 -2.16 7.59 2.22
CA PHE A 52 -0.76 7.87 2.49
C PHE A 52 -0.09 8.63 1.33
N GLY A 53 -0.30 8.18 0.10
CA GLY A 53 0.18 8.88 -1.11
C GLY A 53 -0.35 10.31 -1.22
N PHE A 54 -1.63 10.54 -0.93
CA PHE A 54 -2.23 11.88 -0.92
C PHE A 54 -1.62 12.78 0.18
N THR A 55 -1.32 12.23 1.36
CA THR A 55 -0.68 13.01 2.43
C THR A 55 0.78 13.34 2.12
N SER A 56 1.52 12.39 1.52
CA SER A 56 2.91 12.59 1.14
C SER A 56 3.06 13.67 0.06
N ASN A 57 2.07 13.83 -0.82
CA ASN A 57 2.08 14.84 -1.86
C ASN A 57 1.65 16.24 -1.36
N ARG A 58 1.27 16.37 -0.06
CA ARG A 58 0.73 17.61 0.52
C ARG A 58 1.69 18.31 1.50
N SER A 59 2.89 17.81 1.69
CA SER A 59 4.04 18.54 2.28
C SER A 59 4.93 18.98 1.12
N ILE A 60 5.08 20.26 0.77
CA ILE A 60 5.35 21.44 1.61
C ILE A 60 4.58 22.62 0.98
N PRO A 61 3.61 23.27 1.66
CA PRO A 61 3.37 24.67 1.34
C PRO A 61 4.67 25.40 1.67
N GLU A 62 5.31 26.03 0.69
CA GLU A 62 6.38 26.99 0.96
C GLU A 62 5.77 28.03 1.90
N GLU A 63 6.01 27.87 3.19
CA GLU A 63 5.90 28.96 4.13
C GLU A 63 6.94 29.95 3.63
N LYS A 64 6.48 30.91 2.83
CA LYS A 64 7.24 32.11 2.51
C LYS A 64 7.52 32.74 3.86
N ILE A 65 8.70 32.45 4.42
CA ILE A 65 9.22 33.09 5.61
C ILE A 65 9.35 34.56 5.23
N ILE A 66 8.30 35.34 5.47
CA ILE A 66 8.37 36.78 5.46
C ILE A 66 9.17 37.11 6.72
N LEU A 67 10.50 37.18 6.58
CA LEU A 67 11.31 37.81 7.60
C LEU A 67 10.74 39.22 7.80
N PRO A 68 10.41 39.62 9.05
CA PRO A 68 10.03 40.99 9.32
C PRO A 68 11.16 41.90 8.82
N SER A 69 10.81 42.91 8.04
CA SER A 69 11.73 43.91 7.48
C SER A 69 12.41 44.79 8.53
N SER A 70 12.39 44.40 9.80
CA SER A 70 12.92 45.17 10.93
C SER A 70 14.25 44.63 11.48
N VAL A 71 14.87 43.64 10.83
CA VAL A 71 16.27 43.23 11.11
C VAL A 71 17.06 43.33 9.81
N ARG A 72 16.96 44.47 9.14
CA ARG A 72 17.99 44.94 8.23
C ARG A 72 18.67 46.09 8.95
N ASP A 73 19.51 45.76 9.93
CA ASP A 73 20.44 46.72 10.49
C ASP A 73 21.36 47.14 9.35
N GLU A 74 21.26 48.41 9.00
CA GLU A 74 21.99 49.17 7.98
C GLU A 74 23.52 49.22 8.24
N SER A 75 24.04 48.35 9.11
CA SER A 75 25.43 48.32 9.57
C SER A 75 26.28 47.24 8.90
N THR A 76 25.69 46.23 8.24
CA THR A 76 26.47 45.13 7.63
C THR A 76 26.87 45.35 6.18
N GLU A 77 26.25 46.29 5.45
CA GLU A 77 26.65 46.61 4.08
C GLU A 77 27.94 47.46 4.02
N ASP A 78 28.17 48.31 5.03
CA ASP A 78 29.37 49.15 5.12
C ASP A 78 30.63 48.36 5.48
N GLU A 79 30.52 47.27 6.23
CA GLU A 79 31.69 46.46 6.61
C GLU A 79 32.14 45.54 5.45
N ALA A 80 31.19 45.01 4.68
CA ALA A 80 31.49 44.19 3.50
C ALA A 80 32.18 44.99 2.38
N THR A 81 31.80 46.26 2.20
CA THR A 81 32.43 47.16 1.22
C THR A 81 33.81 47.65 1.67
N ARG A 82 34.03 47.87 2.98
CA ARG A 82 35.35 48.23 3.51
C ARG A 82 36.38 47.10 3.37
N LEU A 83 35.97 45.84 3.59
CA LEU A 83 36.87 44.69 3.44
C LEU A 83 37.24 44.42 1.97
N GLN A 84 36.37 44.73 1.00
CA GLN A 84 36.73 44.64 -0.42
C GLN A 84 37.71 45.73 -0.87
N GLN A 85 37.62 46.94 -0.32
CA GLN A 85 38.56 48.02 -0.67
C GLN A 85 39.95 47.87 -0.05
N SER A 86 40.11 47.13 1.06
CA SER A 86 41.42 46.87 1.67
C SER A 86 42.20 45.71 1.02
N LEU A 87 41.61 45.00 0.06
CA LEU A 87 42.19 43.83 -0.61
C LEU A 87 42.71 44.12 -2.03
N ILE A 88 42.75 45.40 -2.43
CA ILE A 88 43.37 45.90 -3.67
C ILE A 88 44.58 46.77 -3.32
#